data_AF-A0A3P7KXW6-F1
#
_entry.id   AF-A0A3P7KXW6-F1
#
_cell.length_a   1.000
_cell.length_b   1.000
_cell.length_c   1.000
_cell.angle_alpha   90.00
_cell.angle_beta   90.00
_cell.angle_gamma   90.00
#
_symmetry.space_group_name_H-M   'P 1'
#
loop_
_entity.id
_entity.type
_entity.pdbx_description
1 polymer ?
#
loop_
_entity_poly.entity_id
_entity_poly.type
_entity_poly.pdbx_seq_one_letter_code
_entity_poly.pdbx_strand_id
1 'polypeptide(L)'
;MRPIWFEFPNEPKYFEQEKAWMVGNALLVHPVVEKDTYSVNVDLPAGKASDTRWFEWESGVERNAGSSYVDVPITHIAVFQRGGTIIPTWQRIRRAASLMIQDPLTLFVALDRDGSANGSTYLDDGATHDYKKGQFVSTEIQYR
;
A
#
# COMPACT_ATOMS: atom_id res chain seq x y z
N MET A 1 0.32 -10.36 1.64
CA MET A 1 -0.34 -10.28 0.32
C MET A 1 -1.78 -10.75 0.50
N ARG A 2 -2.77 -10.02 -0.01
CA ARG A 2 -4.19 -10.36 0.08
C ARG A 2 -4.80 -10.20 -1.33
N PRO A 3 -5.65 -11.11 -1.80
CA PRO A 3 -6.41 -10.86 -3.02
C PRO A 3 -7.37 -9.68 -2.79
N ILE A 4 -7.72 -8.93 -3.84
CA ILE A 4 -8.53 -7.71 -3.70
C ILE A 4 -9.88 -7.99 -3.03
N TRP A 5 -10.54 -9.10 -3.39
CA TRP A 5 -11.84 -9.48 -2.82
C TRP A 5 -11.82 -9.67 -1.29
N PHE A 6 -10.65 -9.91 -0.69
CA PHE A 6 -10.53 -10.03 0.77
C PHE A 6 -10.80 -8.69 1.47
N GLU A 7 -10.29 -7.59 0.89
CA GLU A 7 -10.53 -6.23 1.39
C GLU A 7 -11.87 -5.66 0.88
N PHE A 8 -12.31 -6.11 -0.30
CA PHE A 8 -13.51 -5.62 -1.00
C PHE A 8 -14.49 -6.76 -1.33
N PRO A 9 -15.05 -7.45 -0.32
CA PRO A 9 -15.87 -8.66 -0.54
C PRO A 9 -17.23 -8.37 -1.19
N ASN A 10 -17.66 -7.10 -1.24
CA ASN A 10 -18.92 -6.68 -1.84
C ASN A 10 -18.79 -6.25 -3.31
N GLU A 11 -17.61 -6.45 -3.91
CA GLU A 11 -17.35 -6.14 -5.32
C GLU A 11 -16.98 -7.43 -6.07
N PRO A 12 -17.98 -8.23 -6.52
CA PRO A 12 -17.75 -9.54 -7.14
C PRO A 12 -16.83 -9.55 -8.36
N LYS A 13 -16.70 -8.41 -9.05
CA LYS A 13 -15.79 -8.23 -10.18
C LYS A 13 -14.32 -8.52 -9.85
N TYR A 14 -13.93 -8.48 -8.57
CA TYR A 14 -12.56 -8.79 -8.14
C TYR A 14 -12.35 -10.23 -7.67
N PHE A 15 -13.37 -11.10 -7.74
CA PHE A 15 -13.25 -12.47 -7.23
C PHE A 15 -12.29 -13.32 -8.09
N GLU A 16 -12.26 -13.04 -9.40
CA GLU A 16 -11.36 -13.67 -10.37
C GLU A 16 -10.12 -12.81 -10.68
N GLN A 17 -9.89 -11.72 -9.93
CA GLN A 17 -8.73 -10.86 -10.17
C GLN A 17 -7.45 -11.51 -9.63
N GLU A 18 -6.52 -11.81 -10.53
CA GLU A 18 -5.24 -12.48 -10.24
C GLU A 18 -4.02 -11.64 -10.61
N LYS A 19 -4.19 -10.56 -11.39
CA LYS A 19 -3.11 -9.70 -11.86
C LYS A 19 -2.81 -8.53 -10.91
N ALA A 20 -3.68 -8.28 -9.94
CA ALA A 20 -3.51 -7.23 -8.94
C ALA A 20 -3.85 -7.73 -7.54
N TRP A 21 -3.19 -7.18 -6.53
CA TRP A 21 -3.36 -7.60 -5.14
C TRP A 21 -3.13 -6.46 -4.15
N MET A 22 -3.52 -6.70 -2.90
CA MET A 22 -3.28 -5.81 -1.78
C MET A 22 -2.06 -6.25 -0.94
N VAL A 23 -1.27 -5.28 -0.48
CA VAL A 23 -0.26 -5.47 0.58
C VAL A 23 -0.84 -4.86 1.87
N GLY A 24 -1.20 -5.75 2.81
CA GLY A 24 -2.05 -5.36 3.93
C GLY A 24 -3.40 -4.83 3.43
N ASN A 25 -3.90 -3.78 4.07
CA ASN A 25 -5.09 -3.04 3.65
C ASN A 25 -4.74 -1.73 2.91
N ALA A 26 -3.46 -1.42 2.72
CA ALA A 26 -2.99 -0.06 2.42
C ALA A 26 -2.48 0.15 1.00
N LEU A 27 -1.85 -0.85 0.37
CA LEU A 27 -1.33 -0.72 -0.99
C LEU A 27 -2.03 -1.69 -1.93
N LEU A 28 -2.48 -1.20 -3.08
CA LEU A 28 -2.84 -2.01 -4.24
C LEU A 28 -1.68 -2.01 -5.23
N VAL A 29 -1.29 -3.18 -5.71
CA VAL A 29 -0.18 -3.37 -6.65
C VAL A 29 -0.70 -4.06 -7.91
N HIS A 30 -0.43 -3.48 -9.08
CA HIS A 30 -0.72 -4.07 -10.39
C HIS A 30 0.56 -4.07 -11.24
N PRO A 31 1.41 -5.11 -11.16
CA PRO A 31 2.60 -5.19 -12.00
C PRO A 31 2.26 -5.34 -13.48
N VAL A 32 3.22 -4.99 -14.33
CA VAL A 32 3.20 -5.33 -15.76
C VAL A 32 3.74 -6.74 -15.92
N VAL A 33 2.91 -7.65 -16.43
CA VAL A 33 3.25 -9.07 -16.63
C VAL A 33 3.25 -9.50 -18.09
N GLU A 34 2.94 -8.57 -19.00
CA GLU A 34 2.87 -8.81 -20.44
C GLU A 34 4.04 -8.11 -21.14
N LYS A 35 4.57 -8.76 -22.18
CA LYS A 35 5.68 -8.23 -22.98
C LYS A 35 5.27 -6.95 -23.72
N ASP A 36 6.22 -6.03 -23.93
CA ASP A 36 6.07 -4.83 -24.78
C ASP A 36 4.86 -3.97 -24.40
N THR A 37 4.55 -3.90 -23.10
CA THR A 37 3.43 -3.15 -22.54
C THR A 37 3.89 -1.83 -21.93
N TYR A 38 3.21 -0.73 -22.29
CA TYR A 38 3.53 0.63 -21.84
C TYR A 38 2.39 1.31 -21.08
N SER A 39 1.20 0.68 -21.04
CA SER A 39 0.07 1.10 -20.22
C SER A 39 -0.69 -0.13 -19.73
N VAL A 40 -1.25 -0.06 -18.52
CA VAL A 40 -2.13 -1.11 -17.97
C VAL A 40 -3.46 -0.51 -17.58
N ASN A 41 -4.54 -1.26 -17.79
CA ASN A 41 -5.85 -0.91 -17.27
C ASN A 41 -5.93 -1.34 -15.79
N VAL A 42 -5.84 -0.37 -14.89
CA VAL A 42 -5.97 -0.58 -13.45
C VAL A 42 -7.42 -0.35 -13.06
N ASP A 43 -8.06 -1.36 -12.47
CA ASP A 43 -9.39 -1.24 -11.87
C ASP A 43 -9.27 -1.11 -10.35
N LEU A 44 -9.48 0.11 -9.84
CA LEU A 44 -9.36 0.42 -8.43
C LEU A 44 -10.69 0.19 -7.69
N PRO A 45 -10.72 -0.56 -6.58
CA PRO A 45 -11.93 -0.80 -5.82
C PRO A 45 -12.55 0.48 -5.26
N ALA A 46 -13.88 0.58 -5.35
CA ALA A 46 -14.60 1.76 -4.89
C ALA A 46 -14.96 1.68 -3.40
N GLY A 47 -14.99 0.47 -2.84
CA GLY A 47 -15.41 0.26 -1.46
C GLY A 47 -16.92 0.42 -1.29
N LYS A 48 -17.36 0.38 -0.03
CA LYS A 48 -18.78 0.62 0.29
C LYS A 48 -19.09 2.09 0.03
N ALA A 49 -20.19 2.37 -0.66
CA ALA A 49 -20.61 3.73 -1.02
C ALA A 49 -19.66 4.51 -1.96
N SER A 50 -18.75 3.84 -2.68
CA SER A 50 -17.85 4.46 -3.67
C SER A 50 -17.01 5.62 -3.11
N ASP A 51 -16.59 5.49 -1.85
CA ASP A 51 -15.92 6.52 -1.06
C ASP A 51 -14.40 6.41 -1.07
N THR A 52 -13.86 5.27 -1.51
CA THR A 52 -12.45 4.96 -1.35
C THR A 52 -11.61 5.83 -2.28
N ARG A 53 -10.69 6.59 -1.68
CA ARG A 53 -9.66 7.37 -2.37
C ARG A 53 -8.44 6.50 -2.61
N TRP A 54 -7.77 6.71 -3.73
CA TRP A 54 -6.51 6.07 -4.05
C TRP A 54 -5.50 7.12 -4.45
N PHE A 55 -4.24 6.93 -4.06
CA PHE A 55 -3.14 7.83 -4.37
C PHE A 55 -2.04 7.04 -5.03
N GLU A 56 -1.58 7.48 -6.19
CA GLU A 56 -0.44 6.87 -6.86
C GLU A 56 0.82 7.02 -5.98
N TRP A 57 1.51 5.91 -5.72
CA TRP A 57 2.58 5.84 -4.72
C TRP A 57 3.76 6.78 -5.02
N GLU A 58 4.14 6.90 -6.29
CA GLU A 58 5.29 7.71 -6.68
C GLU A 58 4.98 9.21 -6.75
N SER A 59 3.81 9.57 -7.31
CA SER A 59 3.46 10.96 -7.60
C SER A 59 2.62 11.62 -6.50
N GLY A 60 1.96 10.82 -5.66
CA GLY A 60 0.96 11.29 -4.70
C GLY A 60 -0.35 11.76 -5.33
N VAL A 61 -0.51 11.63 -6.66
CA VAL A 61 -1.72 12.07 -7.37
C VAL A 61 -2.90 11.19 -7.00
N GLU A 62 -4.01 11.82 -6.65
CA GLU A 62 -5.26 11.11 -6.37
C GLU A 62 -5.84 10.51 -7.66
N ARG A 63 -6.28 9.25 -7.57
CA ARG A 63 -6.99 8.50 -8.60
C ARG A 63 -8.38 8.15 -8.10
N ASN A 64 -9.36 8.30 -8.98
CA ASN A 64 -10.71 7.84 -8.72
C ASN A 64 -10.75 6.32 -8.73
N ALA A 65 -11.66 5.74 -7.96
CA ALA A 65 -12.00 4.33 -8.10
C ALA A 65 -12.58 4.02 -9.49
N GLY A 66 -12.49 2.75 -9.89
CA GLY A 66 -12.87 2.26 -11.20
C GLY A 66 -11.68 2.05 -12.13
N SER A 67 -11.99 1.72 -13.38
CA SER A 67 -11.01 1.38 -14.40
C SER A 67 -10.38 2.63 -15.02
N SER A 68 -9.05 2.67 -15.05
CA SER A 68 -8.29 3.72 -15.72
C SER A 68 -7.01 3.17 -16.31
N TYR A 69 -6.60 3.71 -17.46
CA TYR A 69 -5.30 3.41 -18.03
C TYR A 69 -4.22 4.22 -17.30
N VAL A 70 -3.17 3.53 -16.88
CA VAL A 70 -1.99 4.11 -16.23
C VAL A 70 -0.78 3.80 -17.07
N ASP A 71 0.01 4.83 -17.37
CA ASP A 71 1.26 4.69 -18.12
C ASP A 71 2.29 3.99 -17.24
N VAL A 72 2.88 2.92 -17.76
CA VAL A 72 3.84 2.07 -17.06
C VAL A 72 5.07 1.89 -17.96
N PRO A 73 5.95 2.91 -18.05
CA PRO A 73 7.24 2.72 -18.71
C PRO A 73 8.03 1.61 -17.99
N ILE A 74 9.08 1.09 -18.63
CA ILE A 74 9.85 -0.07 -18.15
C ILE A 74 10.38 0.06 -16.70
N THR A 75 10.50 1.28 -16.18
CA THR A 75 10.98 1.58 -14.83
C THR A 75 9.87 1.78 -13.79
N HIS A 76 8.60 1.67 -14.17
CA HIS A 76 7.47 2.02 -13.32
C HIS A 76 6.60 0.81 -12.99
N ILE A 77 6.12 0.76 -11.75
CA ILE A 77 5.20 -0.26 -11.26
C ILE A 77 3.96 0.46 -10.74
N ALA A 78 2.79 0.11 -11.24
CA ALA A 78 1.54 0.72 -10.81
C ALA A 78 1.22 0.29 -9.36
N VAL A 79 1.39 1.24 -8.42
CA VAL A 79 1.15 1.05 -6.99
C VAL A 79 0.29 2.22 -6.48
N PHE A 80 -0.75 1.89 -5.71
CA PHE A 80 -1.69 2.87 -5.19
C PHE A 80 -1.86 2.70 -3.69
N GLN A 81 -1.67 3.76 -2.94
CA GLN A 81 -2.01 3.84 -1.52
C GLN A 81 -3.49 4.15 -1.35
N ARG A 82 -4.17 3.37 -0.52
CA ARG A 82 -5.57 3.59 -0.14
C ARG A 82 -5.66 4.75 0.85
N GLY A 83 -6.61 5.66 0.63
CA GLY A 83 -6.98 6.68 1.61
C GLY A 83 -7.45 6.04 2.92
N GLY A 84 -7.21 6.73 4.03
CA GLY A 84 -7.44 6.22 5.38
C GLY A 84 -6.26 5.44 5.95
N THR A 85 -5.11 5.39 5.26
CA THR A 85 -3.96 4.57 5.67
C THR A 85 -2.68 5.37 5.89
N ILE A 86 -1.90 4.94 6.88
CA ILE A 86 -0.56 5.47 7.16
C ILE A 86 0.47 4.35 6.96
N ILE A 87 1.47 4.60 6.10
CA ILE A 87 2.52 3.63 5.79
C ILE A 87 3.88 4.15 6.30
N PRO A 88 4.51 3.48 7.28
CA PRO A 88 5.89 3.78 7.67
C PRO A 88 6.89 3.18 6.67
N THR A 89 7.90 3.95 6.30
CA THR A 89 8.96 3.52 5.37
C THR A 89 10.33 4.01 5.82
N TRP A 90 11.37 3.24 5.52
CA TRP A 90 12.75 3.74 5.59
C TRP A 90 13.15 4.32 4.23
N GLN A 91 13.28 5.64 4.15
CA GLN A 91 13.63 6.34 2.90
C GLN A 91 15.15 6.40 2.67
N ARG A 92 15.96 6.12 3.69
CA ARG A 92 17.42 6.03 3.57
C ARG A 92 17.80 4.62 3.12
N ILE A 93 17.72 4.36 1.82
CA ILE A 93 18.03 3.04 1.26
C ILE A 93 19.52 2.74 1.42
N ARG A 94 19.84 1.57 2.00
CA ARG A 94 21.20 1.06 2.15
C ARG A 94 21.37 -0.29 1.46
N ARG A 95 22.60 -0.78 1.43
CA ARG A 95 22.96 -2.06 0.79
C ARG A 95 22.36 -3.31 1.45
N ALA A 96 21.85 -3.20 2.68
CA ALA A 96 21.25 -4.30 3.44
C ALA A 96 20.28 -3.76 4.51
N ALA A 97 19.21 -4.51 4.81
CA ALA A 97 18.21 -4.12 5.81
C ALA A 97 18.80 -3.94 7.21
N SER A 98 19.79 -4.75 7.60
CA SER A 98 20.47 -4.63 8.91
C SER A 98 21.18 -3.28 9.11
N LEU A 99 21.54 -2.59 8.03
CA LEU A 99 22.15 -1.26 8.10
C LEU A 99 21.11 -0.15 8.24
N MET A 100 19.84 -0.44 7.98
CA MET A 100 18.72 0.51 8.01
C MET A 100 17.99 0.51 9.36
N ILE A 101 18.25 -0.47 10.24
CA ILE A 101 17.48 -0.68 11.48
C ILE A 101 17.49 0.54 12.44
N GLN A 102 18.50 1.41 12.32
CA GLN A 102 18.63 2.64 13.11
C GLN A 102 18.28 3.92 12.31
N ASP A 103 17.91 3.80 11.03
CA ASP A 103 17.49 4.95 10.25
C ASP A 103 16.09 5.42 10.67
N PRO A 104 15.78 6.72 10.51
CA PRO A 104 14.46 7.25 10.82
C PRO A 104 13.40 6.73 9.84
N LEU A 105 12.18 6.56 10.34
CA LEU A 105 11.00 6.27 9.55
C LEU A 105 10.42 7.56 8.95
N THR A 106 9.90 7.46 7.73
CA THR A 106 9.03 8.44 7.07
C THR A 106 7.62 7.87 6.99
N LEU A 107 6.64 8.64 7.44
CA LEU A 107 5.22 8.25 7.43
C LEU A 107 4.52 8.84 6.20
N PHE A 108 3.97 7.98 5.35
CA PHE A 108 3.13 8.39 4.23
C PHE A 108 1.66 8.33 4.65
N VAL A 109 1.05 9.50 4.82
CA VAL A 109 -0.32 9.67 5.35
C VAL A 109 -1.27 9.97 4.18
N ALA A 110 -2.07 8.98 3.78
CA ALA A 110 -3.09 9.14 2.75
C ALA A 110 -4.46 9.31 3.41
N LEU A 111 -5.03 10.51 3.35
CA LEU A 111 -6.30 10.83 4.00
C LEU A 111 -7.48 10.21 3.23
N ASP A 112 -8.47 9.71 3.97
CA ASP A 112 -9.77 9.32 3.42
C ASP A 112 -10.63 10.57 3.09
N ARG A 113 -11.94 10.37 2.88
CA ARG A 113 -12.90 11.45 2.61
C ARG A 113 -13.23 12.28 3.86
N ASP A 114 -13.06 11.70 5.05
CA ASP A 114 -13.32 12.35 6.34
C ASP A 114 -12.07 13.05 6.89
N GLY A 115 -10.98 13.07 6.11
CA GLY A 115 -9.71 13.70 6.52
C GLY A 115 -8.92 12.86 7.53
N SER A 116 -9.27 11.59 7.70
CA SER A 116 -8.65 10.69 8.67
C SER A 116 -7.70 9.68 8.01
N ALA A 117 -6.75 9.17 8.78
CA ALA A 117 -5.91 8.04 8.37
C ALA A 117 -5.34 7.30 9.57
N ASN A 118 -5.25 5.97 9.47
CA ASN A 118 -4.71 5.10 10.52
C ASN A 118 -3.63 4.18 9.96
N GLY A 119 -2.65 3.83 10.79
CA GLY A 119 -1.67 2.80 10.46
C GLY A 119 -0.94 2.34 11.71
N SER A 120 -0.12 1.31 11.56
CA SER A 120 0.67 0.80 12.65
C SER A 120 2.08 0.46 12.21
N THR A 121 3.00 0.44 13.17
CA THR A 121 4.37 0.01 12.97
C THR A 121 4.77 -0.96 14.07
N TYR A 122 5.59 -1.93 13.69
CA TYR A 122 6.18 -2.93 14.59
C TYR A 122 7.68 -2.99 14.32
N LEU A 123 8.48 -2.84 15.37
CA LEU A 123 9.93 -2.85 15.31
C LEU A 123 10.49 -3.72 16.45
N ASP A 124 11.36 -4.66 16.13
CA ASP A 124 12.15 -5.43 17.09
C ASP A 124 13.63 -5.46 16.63
N ASP A 125 14.45 -6.34 17.20
CA ASP A 125 15.85 -6.48 16.79
C ASP A 125 16.04 -7.20 15.44
N GLY A 126 14.97 -7.75 14.85
CA GLY A 126 14.96 -8.47 13.58
C GLY A 126 15.73 -9.79 13.56
N ALA A 127 16.23 -10.29 14.69
CA ALA A 127 17.18 -11.40 14.73
C ALA A 127 16.92 -12.43 15.84
N THR A 128 16.34 -12.02 16.97
CA THR A 128 16.16 -12.89 18.13
C THR A 128 14.69 -13.16 18.44
N HIS A 129 14.45 -13.93 19.51
CA HIS A 129 13.10 -14.16 20.03
C HIS A 129 12.76 -13.25 21.21
N ASP A 130 13.53 -12.20 21.45
CA ASP A 130 13.33 -11.32 22.61
C ASP A 130 12.03 -10.51 22.53
N TYR A 131 11.41 -10.42 21.35
CA TYR A 131 10.05 -9.93 21.21
C TYR A 131 9.05 -10.70 22.09
N LYS A 132 9.27 -12.00 22.35
CA LYS A 132 8.44 -12.80 23.27
C LYS A 132 8.58 -12.38 24.73
N LYS A 133 9.66 -11.67 25.06
CA LYS A 133 9.91 -11.07 26.38
C LYS A 133 9.50 -9.58 26.42
N GLY A 134 8.84 -9.08 25.38
CA GLY A 134 8.42 -7.68 25.29
C GLY A 134 9.47 -6.73 24.72
N GLN A 135 10.58 -7.23 24.16
CA GLN A 135 11.60 -6.38 23.53
C GLN A 135 11.21 -6.02 22.10
N PHE A 136 10.23 -5.12 21.97
CA PHE A 136 9.78 -4.57 20.69
C PHE A 136 9.11 -3.20 20.93
N VAL A 137 8.90 -2.46 19.84
CA VAL A 137 8.06 -1.28 19.78
C VAL A 137 6.91 -1.58 18.83
N SER A 138 5.68 -1.45 19.32
CA SER A 138 4.46 -1.50 18.50
C SER A 138 3.72 -0.20 18.72
N THR A 139 3.35 0.49 17.64
CA THR A 139 2.71 1.81 17.74
C THR A 139 1.59 1.92 16.72
N GLU A 140 0.44 2.35 17.20
CA GLU A 140 -0.69 2.80 16.38
C GLU A 140 -0.53 4.30 16.12
N ILE A 141 -0.74 4.70 14.87
CA ILE A 141 -0.61 6.06 14.38
C ILE A 141 -1.97 6.46 13.81
N GLN A 142 -2.47 7.61 14.24
CA GLN A 142 -3.77 8.14 13.80
C GLN A 142 -3.62 9.61 13.43
N TYR A 143 -4.27 9.97 12.33
CA TYR A 143 -4.46 11.35 11.89
C TYR A 143 -5.97 11.61 11.82
N ARG A 144 -6.42 12.75 12.38
CA ARG A 144 -7.81 13.20 12.42
C ARG A 144 -7.87 14.71 12.29
#